data_AF-A0A2G6GD96-F1
#
_entry.id   AF-A0A2G6GD96-F1
#
_cell.length_a   1.000
_cell.length_b   1.000
_cell.length_c   1.000
_cell.angle_alpha   90.00
_cell.angle_beta   90.00
_cell.angle_gamma   90.00
#
_symmetry.space_group_name_H-M   'P 1'
#
loop_
_entity.id
_entity.type
_entity.pdbx_description
1 polymer ?
#
loop_
_entity_poly.entity_id
_entity_poly.type
_entity_poly.pdbx_seq_one_letter_code
_entity_poly.pdbx_strand_id
1 'polypeptide(L)'
;MSNTQLATLLARTPLSDEDKHNITVIFDALDSQRQQKILDTWEICSARLIAIRKKLDYKQQCEIFELLKGLNTYLDEAKIRNLETEEKKQQEKQKVREELEATVAYEQMKQLRRIKRIGRDPTPEVHQK
;
A
#
# COMPACT_ATOMS: atom_id res chain seq x y z
N MET A 1 37.04 -24.93 -23.68
CA MET A 1 36.27 -26.17 -23.96
C MET A 1 35.40 -26.44 -22.75
N SER A 2 34.09 -26.50 -22.92
CA SER A 2 33.16 -26.73 -21.81
C SER A 2 33.44 -28.07 -21.14
N ASN A 3 33.59 -28.10 -19.82
CA ASN A 3 33.80 -29.35 -19.08
C ASN A 3 32.51 -30.21 -19.13
N THR A 4 32.49 -31.21 -20.00
CA THR A 4 31.34 -32.09 -20.28
C THR A 4 30.89 -32.89 -19.07
N GLN A 5 31.82 -33.18 -18.15
CA GLN A 5 31.52 -33.88 -16.91
C GLN A 5 30.73 -32.97 -15.96
N LEU A 6 31.20 -31.73 -15.74
CA LEU A 6 30.47 -30.76 -14.92
C LEU A 6 29.07 -30.49 -15.48
N ALA A 7 28.94 -30.30 -16.80
CA ALA A 7 27.64 -30.06 -17.44
C ALA A 7 26.65 -31.20 -17.16
N THR A 8 27.11 -32.45 -17.25
CA THR A 8 26.29 -33.63 -16.95
C THR A 8 25.87 -33.67 -15.47
N LEU A 9 26.78 -33.33 -14.57
CA LEU A 9 26.53 -33.29 -13.14
C LEU A 9 25.53 -32.18 -12.78
N LEU A 10 25.69 -30.99 -13.35
CA LEU A 10 24.77 -29.86 -13.18
C LEU A 10 23.38 -30.17 -13.73
N ALA A 11 23.26 -30.86 -14.86
CA ALA A 11 21.97 -31.23 -15.44
C ALA A 11 21.11 -32.09 -14.52
N ARG A 12 21.73 -32.88 -13.63
CA ARG A 12 21.05 -33.73 -12.65
C ARG A 12 20.64 -32.99 -11.37
N THR A 13 21.08 -31.75 -11.19
CA THR A 13 20.76 -30.96 -9.99
C THR A 13 19.46 -30.17 -10.16
N PRO A 14 18.68 -29.96 -9.09
CA PRO A 14 17.48 -29.12 -9.10
C PRO A 14 17.80 -27.62 -9.05
N LEU A 15 18.98 -27.20 -9.51
CA LEU A 15 19.38 -25.79 -9.55
C LEU A 15 18.76 -25.08 -10.76
N SER A 16 18.60 -23.76 -10.66
CA SER A 16 18.12 -22.93 -11.77
C SER A 16 19.17 -22.87 -12.90
N ASP A 17 18.74 -22.52 -14.10
CA ASP A 17 19.66 -22.38 -15.24
C ASP A 17 20.67 -21.24 -15.03
N GLU A 18 20.26 -20.19 -14.34
CA GLU A 18 21.14 -19.09 -13.91
C GLU A 18 22.20 -19.59 -12.92
N ASP A 19 21.81 -20.34 -11.90
CA ASP A 19 22.76 -20.92 -10.95
C ASP A 19 23.73 -21.88 -11.65
N LYS A 20 23.25 -22.71 -12.56
CA LYS A 20 24.08 -23.63 -13.36
C LYS A 20 25.08 -22.85 -14.20
N HIS A 21 24.65 -21.80 -14.89
CA HIS A 21 25.52 -20.93 -15.68
C HIS A 21 26.60 -20.29 -14.79
N ASN A 22 26.22 -19.71 -13.66
CA ASN A 22 27.16 -19.08 -12.73
C ASN A 22 28.18 -20.08 -12.19
N ILE A 23 27.75 -21.31 -11.84
CA ILE A 23 28.65 -22.37 -11.40
C ILE A 23 29.62 -22.75 -12.52
N THR A 24 29.17 -22.87 -13.77
CA THR A 24 30.05 -23.16 -14.92
C THR A 24 31.10 -22.05 -15.09
N VAL A 25 30.70 -20.78 -15.06
CA VAL A 25 31.63 -19.65 -15.18
C VAL A 25 32.67 -19.65 -14.05
N ILE A 26 32.24 -19.86 -12.81
CA ILE A 26 33.15 -19.93 -11.66
C ILE A 26 34.09 -21.12 -11.80
N PHE A 27 33.56 -22.29 -12.17
CA PHE A 27 34.35 -23.52 -12.30
C PHE A 27 35.42 -23.38 -13.38
N ASP A 28 35.09 -22.80 -14.53
CA ASP A 28 36.02 -22.58 -15.64
C ASP A 28 37.14 -21.61 -15.28
N ALA A 29 36.93 -20.72 -14.30
CA ALA A 29 37.94 -19.79 -13.79
C ALA A 29 38.91 -20.44 -12.76
N LEU A 30 38.65 -21.66 -12.30
CA LEU A 30 39.50 -22.35 -11.34
C LEU A 30 40.67 -23.07 -12.02
N ASP A 31 41.76 -23.27 -11.28
CA ASP A 31 42.84 -24.14 -11.71
C ASP A 31 42.41 -25.62 -11.79
N SER A 32 43.10 -26.39 -12.62
CA SER A 32 42.74 -27.79 -12.88
C SER A 32 42.75 -28.68 -11.63
N GLN A 33 43.60 -28.39 -10.65
CA GLN A 33 43.65 -29.17 -9.40
C GLN A 33 42.38 -28.92 -8.57
N ARG A 34 41.93 -27.66 -8.47
CA ARG A 34 40.67 -27.32 -7.82
C ARG A 34 39.46 -27.84 -8.57
N GLN A 35 39.45 -27.76 -9.90
CA GLN A 35 38.39 -28.33 -10.73
C GLN A 35 38.23 -29.83 -10.45
N GLN A 36 39.33 -30.58 -10.48
CA GLN A 36 39.30 -32.02 -10.20
C GLN A 36 38.79 -32.30 -8.78
N LYS A 37 39.28 -31.59 -7.78
CA LYS A 37 38.81 -31.74 -6.39
C LYS A 37 37.30 -31.51 -6.26
N ILE A 38 36.76 -30.51 -6.96
CA ILE A 38 35.32 -30.24 -6.95
C ILE A 38 34.55 -31.38 -7.61
N LEU A 39 35.03 -31.92 -8.72
CA LEU A 39 34.41 -33.07 -9.39
C LEU A 39 34.44 -34.32 -8.50
N ASP A 40 35.56 -34.58 -7.83
CA ASP A 40 35.71 -35.72 -6.92
C ASP A 40 34.78 -35.63 -5.70
N THR A 41 34.50 -34.41 -5.23
CA THR A 41 33.60 -34.16 -4.09
C THR A 41 32.24 -33.60 -4.49
N TRP A 42 31.81 -33.81 -5.74
CA TRP A 42 30.66 -33.13 -6.33
C TRP A 42 29.39 -33.28 -5.49
N GLU A 43 29.08 -34.47 -5.01
CA GLU A 43 27.87 -34.74 -4.21
C GLU A 43 27.82 -33.90 -2.92
N ILE A 44 28.97 -33.67 -2.29
CA ILE A 44 29.07 -32.84 -1.09
C ILE A 44 28.88 -31.36 -1.47
N CYS A 45 29.52 -30.93 -2.56
CA CYS A 45 29.41 -29.57 -3.06
C CYS A 45 27.97 -29.23 -3.48
N SER A 46 27.33 -30.10 -4.26
CA SER A 46 25.98 -29.92 -4.77
C SER A 46 24.94 -29.91 -3.64
N ALA A 47 25.05 -30.83 -2.67
CA ALA A 47 24.17 -30.87 -1.50
C ALA A 47 24.26 -29.57 -0.68
N ARG A 48 25.48 -29.04 -0.49
CA ARG A 48 25.69 -27.76 0.21
C ARG A 48 25.10 -26.58 -0.56
N LEU A 49 25.31 -26.51 -1.88
CA LEU A 49 24.75 -25.46 -2.72
C LEU A 49 23.21 -25.45 -2.66
N ILE A 50 22.58 -26.62 -2.80
CA ILE A 50 21.13 -26.78 -2.73
C ILE A 50 20.61 -26.36 -1.35
N ALA A 51 21.28 -26.77 -0.28
CA ALA A 51 20.88 -26.41 1.09
C ALA A 51 20.97 -24.90 1.34
N ILE A 52 22.02 -24.24 0.83
CA ILE A 52 22.18 -22.78 0.92
C ILE A 52 21.09 -22.09 0.11
N ARG A 53 20.81 -22.55 -1.12
CA ARG A 53 19.78 -21.97 -1.98
C ARG A 53 18.40 -22.04 -1.31
N LYS A 54 18.02 -23.20 -0.79
CA LYS A 54 16.75 -23.38 -0.05
C LYS A 54 16.62 -22.42 1.13
N LYS A 55 17.70 -22.20 1.89
CA LYS A 55 17.71 -21.24 3.00
C LYS A 55 17.53 -19.80 2.52
N LEU A 56 18.18 -19.44 1.40
CA LEU A 56 18.06 -18.12 0.80
C LEU A 56 16.63 -17.89 0.29
N ASP A 57 16.08 -18.83 -0.45
CA ASP A 57 14.72 -18.76 -0.98
C ASP A 57 13.70 -18.64 0.16
N TYR A 58 13.85 -19.43 1.23
CA TYR A 58 13.01 -19.32 2.42
C TYR A 58 13.10 -17.94 3.07
N LYS A 59 14.32 -17.41 3.24
CA LYS A 59 14.52 -16.07 3.82
C LYS A 59 13.87 -14.99 2.96
N GLN A 60 14.06 -15.03 1.65
CA GLN A 60 13.43 -14.11 0.71
C GLN A 60 11.91 -14.20 0.76
N GLN A 61 11.34 -15.41 0.84
CA GLN A 61 9.91 -15.60 1.01
C GLN A 61 9.39 -14.97 2.31
N CYS A 62 10.10 -15.13 3.43
CA CYS A 62 9.74 -14.48 4.68
C CYS A 62 9.79 -12.96 4.57
N GLU A 63 10.85 -12.40 3.96
CA GLU A 63 10.98 -10.96 3.75
C GLU A 63 9.85 -10.39 2.87
N ILE A 64 9.52 -11.08 1.77
CA ILE A 64 8.39 -10.71 0.90
C ILE A 64 7.07 -10.77 1.67
N PHE A 65 6.87 -11.80 2.48
CA PHE A 65 5.65 -11.95 3.27
C PHE A 65 5.49 -10.82 4.29
N GLU A 66 6.54 -10.45 5.02
CA GLU A 66 6.50 -9.33 5.96
C GLU A 66 6.28 -7.99 5.26
N LEU A 67 6.88 -7.78 4.07
CA LEU A 67 6.61 -6.60 3.25
C LEU A 67 5.14 -6.53 2.82
N LEU A 68 4.57 -7.63 2.36
CA LEU A 68 3.15 -7.69 1.97
C LEU A 68 2.23 -7.41 3.16
N LYS A 69 2.56 -7.94 4.34
CA LYS A 69 1.83 -7.66 5.58
C LYS A 69 1.88 -6.18 5.93
N GLY A 70 3.06 -5.56 5.82
CA GLY A 70 3.23 -4.11 6.02
C GLY A 70 2.41 -3.28 5.04
N LEU A 71 2.42 -3.65 3.75
CA LEU A 71 1.62 -2.98 2.72
C LEU A 71 0.10 -3.05 3.02
N ASN A 72 -0.40 -4.20 3.48
CA ASN A 72 -1.79 -4.33 3.89
C ASN A 72 -2.13 -3.38 5.04
N THR A 73 -1.28 -3.29 6.05
CA THR A 73 -1.47 -2.33 7.16
C THR A 73 -1.53 -0.89 6.64
N TYR A 74 -0.59 -0.48 5.77
CA TYR A 74 -0.61 0.87 5.18
C TYR A 74 -1.87 1.15 4.37
N LEU A 75 -2.36 0.15 3.64
CA LEU A 75 -3.55 0.26 2.81
C LEU A 75 -4.82 0.38 3.68
N ASP A 76 -4.89 -0.36 4.78
CA ASP A 76 -6.00 -0.26 5.74
C ASP A 76 -5.99 1.09 6.47
N GLU A 77 -4.83 1.57 6.90
CA GLU A 77 -4.70 2.92 7.46
C GLU A 77 -5.11 4.00 6.45
N ALA A 78 -4.73 3.86 5.18
CA ALA A 78 -5.11 4.81 4.14
C ALA A 78 -6.63 4.81 3.91
N LYS A 79 -7.29 3.65 3.95
CA LYS A 79 -8.74 3.55 3.88
C LYS A 79 -9.40 4.26 5.07
N ILE A 80 -8.91 4.03 6.29
CA ILE A 80 -9.44 4.68 7.50
C ILE A 80 -9.30 6.19 7.39
N ARG A 81 -8.11 6.71 7.04
CA ARG A 81 -7.88 8.15 6.84
C ARG A 81 -8.81 8.77 5.79
N ASN A 82 -9.08 8.04 4.70
CA ASN A 82 -10.01 8.50 3.67
C ASN A 82 -11.45 8.55 4.19
N LEU A 83 -11.90 7.54 4.93
CA LEU A 83 -13.22 7.52 5.56
C LEU A 83 -13.38 8.69 6.54
N GLU A 84 -12.41 8.90 7.44
CA GLU A 84 -12.41 10.02 8.38
C GLU A 84 -12.46 11.37 7.67
N THR A 85 -11.76 11.50 6.54
CA THR A 85 -11.75 12.74 5.76
C THR A 85 -13.11 13.01 5.12
N GLU A 86 -13.76 11.99 4.58
CA GLU A 86 -15.10 12.13 3.99
C GLU A 86 -16.17 12.39 5.07
N GLU A 87 -16.08 11.74 6.23
CA GLU A 87 -16.95 12.02 7.37
C GLU A 87 -16.82 13.48 7.84
N LYS A 88 -15.59 14.00 7.97
CA LYS A 88 -15.36 15.41 8.32
C LYS A 88 -15.99 16.37 7.31
N LYS A 89 -15.81 16.11 6.01
CA LYS A 89 -16.44 16.92 4.95
C LYS A 89 -17.96 16.89 5.02
N GLN A 90 -18.56 15.73 5.33
CA GLN A 90 -20.01 15.62 5.49
C GLN A 90 -20.50 16.41 6.72
N GLN A 91 -19.80 16.30 7.86
CA GLN A 91 -20.12 17.06 9.06
C GLN A 91 -20.03 18.57 8.85
N GLU A 92 -18.99 19.05 8.13
CA GLU A 92 -18.86 20.47 7.79
C GLU A 92 -20.00 20.96 6.91
N LYS A 93 -20.37 20.18 5.86
CA LYS A 93 -21.52 20.51 5.00
C LYS A 93 -22.82 20.60 5.81
N GLN A 94 -23.02 19.69 6.76
CA GLN A 94 -24.20 19.69 7.61
C GLN A 94 -24.26 20.91 8.53
N LYS A 95 -23.13 21.28 9.17
CA LYS A 95 -23.05 22.50 9.99
C LYS A 95 -23.36 23.76 9.19
N VAL A 96 -22.77 23.90 8.01
CA VAL A 96 -23.04 25.06 7.12
C VAL A 96 -24.52 25.13 6.73
N ARG A 97 -25.15 23.98 6.47
CA ARG A 97 -26.58 23.92 6.16
C ARG A 97 -27.43 24.36 7.35
N GLU A 98 -27.13 23.87 8.55
CA GLU A 98 -27.84 24.26 9.78
C GLU A 98 -27.70 25.75 10.08
N GLU A 99 -26.51 26.33 9.90
CA GLU A 99 -26.27 27.76 10.05
C GLU A 99 -27.08 28.59 9.03
N LEU A 100 -27.15 28.13 7.77
CA LEU A 100 -27.93 28.78 6.73
C LEU A 100 -29.43 28.74 7.06
N GLU A 101 -29.94 27.58 7.46
CA GLU A 101 -31.35 27.40 7.85
C GLU A 101 -31.72 28.29 9.04
N ALA A 102 -30.85 28.39 10.06
CA ALA A 102 -31.03 29.28 11.20
C ALA A 102 -31.05 30.77 10.80
N THR A 103 -30.16 31.17 9.87
CA THR A 103 -30.09 32.54 9.35
C THR A 103 -31.37 32.91 8.59
N VAL A 104 -31.82 32.04 7.69
CA VAL A 104 -33.07 32.23 6.94
C VAL A 104 -34.27 32.33 7.88
N ALA A 105 -34.37 31.46 8.88
CA ALA A 105 -35.45 31.49 9.87
C ALA A 105 -35.46 32.80 10.67
N TYR A 106 -34.28 33.30 11.08
CA TYR A 106 -34.15 34.58 11.77
C TYR A 106 -34.62 35.75 10.89
N GLU A 107 -34.21 35.78 9.63
CA GLU A 107 -34.63 36.81 8.68
C GLU A 107 -36.14 36.80 8.45
N GLN A 108 -36.74 35.62 8.25
CA GLN A 108 -38.19 35.47 8.11
C GLN A 108 -38.92 36.00 9.36
N MET A 109 -38.44 35.66 10.55
CA MET A 109 -39.01 36.16 11.82
C MET A 109 -38.89 37.69 11.93
N LYS A 110 -37.79 38.28 11.48
CA LYS A 110 -37.59 39.74 11.44
C LYS A 110 -38.57 40.41 10.49
N GLN A 111 -38.78 39.84 9.30
CA GLN A 111 -39.75 40.36 8.33
C GLN A 111 -41.19 40.29 8.87
N LEU A 112 -41.58 39.16 9.46
CA LEU A 112 -42.90 39.02 10.10
C LEU A 112 -43.12 40.04 11.22
N ARG A 113 -42.09 40.31 12.04
CA ARG A 113 -42.14 41.37 13.06
C ARG A 113 -42.34 42.76 12.44
N ARG A 114 -41.70 43.04 11.31
CA ARG A 114 -41.86 44.32 10.58
C ARG A 114 -43.28 44.47 10.02
N ILE A 115 -43.82 43.44 9.38
CA ILE A 115 -45.20 43.44 8.84
C ILE A 115 -46.22 43.67 9.96
N LYS A 116 -46.07 42.97 11.11
CA LYS A 116 -46.95 43.15 12.27
C LYS A 116 -46.90 44.56 12.88
N ARG A 117 -45.80 45.30 12.73
CA ARG A 117 -45.71 46.70 13.17
C ARG A 117 -46.45 47.63 12.22
N ILE A 118 -46.29 47.45 10.91
CA ILE A 118 -46.96 48.28 9.88
C ILE A 118 -48.48 48.09 9.92
N GLY A 119 -48.96 46.87 10.16
CA GLY A 119 -50.41 46.60 10.33
C GLY A 119 -51.02 47.07 11.64
N ARG A 120 -50.26 47.75 12.52
CA ARG A 120 -50.69 48.27 13.82
C ARG A 120 -50.60 49.80 13.95
N ASP A 121 -50.27 50.52 12.87
CA ASP A 121 -50.33 51.98 12.92
C ASP A 121 -51.80 52.44 12.91
N PRO A 122 -52.24 53.27 13.88
CA PRO A 122 -53.60 53.78 13.91
C PRO A 122 -53.81 54.77 12.77
N THR A 123 -54.90 54.62 12.02
CA THR A 123 -55.40 55.62 11.07
C THR A 123 -55.46 56.99 11.76
N PRO A 124 -54.89 58.06 11.18
CA PRO A 124 -54.92 59.37 11.80
C PRO A 124 -56.36 59.86 11.90
N GLU A 125 -56.83 60.11 13.13
CA GLU A 125 -58.09 60.79 13.38
C GLU A 125 -58.04 62.18 12.74
N VAL A 126 -58.85 62.36 11.70
CA VAL A 126 -59.08 63.66 11.08
C VAL A 126 -59.93 64.47 12.06
N HIS A 127 -59.30 65.37 12.83
CA HIS A 127 -60.02 66.40 13.58
C HIS A 127 -60.70 67.36 12.60
N GLN A 128 -62.02 67.23 12.44
CA GLN A 128 -62.87 68.30 11.91
C GLN A 128 -63.35 69.20 13.05
N LYS A 129 -63.25 70.50 12.80
CA LYS A 129 -63.60 71.63 13.65
C LYS A 129 -65.08 71.66 14.05
#